data_AF-C7Q5L0-F1
#
_entry.id   AF-C7Q5L0-F1
#
_cell.length_a   1.000
_cell.length_b   1.000
_cell.length_c   1.000
_cell.angle_alpha   90.00
_cell.angle_beta   90.00
_cell.angle_gamma   90.00
#
_symmetry.space_group_name_H-M   'P 1'
#
loop_
_entity.id
_entity.type
_entity.pdbx_description
1 polymer ?
#
loop_
_entity_poly.entity_id
_entity_poly.type
_entity_poly.pdbx_seq_one_letter_code
_entity_poly.pdbx_strand_id
1 'polypeptide(L)'
;MTTRPETVTLMHTGLLVPADHPQVVSMSSLPTPSGATLVALVRFGGHDIGTIEGTDEGGDLTFRPTGSFSPAKVNEFAAQCRHHGRPVTGSQLMALLVEEWQISERLLQAVAEGQTVARFLRDGGTLLTLAIRVFIPPQETGLSVAAVVPAAVAAALAEVADDPGGHWQVWTGTIWQQLPGSEAVEQDGDDL
;
A
#
# COMPACT_ATOMS: atom_id res chain seq x y z
N MET A 1 -22.35 -19.93 19.86
CA MET A 1 -22.12 -18.50 19.55
C MET A 1 -20.67 -18.38 19.11
N THR A 2 -20.42 -18.27 17.81
CA THR A 2 -19.06 -18.07 17.28
C THR A 2 -18.80 -16.58 17.35
N THR A 3 -17.97 -16.13 18.28
CA THR A 3 -17.48 -14.75 18.33
C THR A 3 -16.81 -14.43 17.00
N ARG A 4 -17.29 -13.39 16.32
CA ARG A 4 -16.66 -12.88 15.11
C ARG A 4 -15.21 -12.50 15.47
N PRO A 5 -14.18 -12.98 14.74
CA PRO A 5 -12.82 -12.59 15.02
C PRO A 5 -12.70 -11.06 14.95
N GLU A 6 -11.96 -10.49 15.89
CA GLU A 6 -11.62 -9.07 15.86
C GLU A 6 -10.89 -8.77 14.56
N THR A 7 -11.21 -7.63 13.93
CA THR A 7 -10.63 -7.22 12.65
C THR A 7 -9.97 -5.86 12.77
N VAL A 8 -8.88 -5.66 12.05
CA VAL A 8 -8.14 -4.40 11.97
C VAL A 8 -7.96 -3.99 10.51
N THR A 9 -7.91 -2.68 10.26
CA THR A 9 -7.59 -2.14 8.93
C THR A 9 -6.12 -1.77 8.91
N LEU A 10 -5.37 -2.32 7.95
CA LEU A 10 -3.99 -1.93 7.71
C LEU A 10 -3.94 -0.48 7.22
N MET A 11 -3.14 0.35 7.89
CA MET A 11 -3.24 1.80 7.78
C MET A 11 -2.80 2.30 6.41
N HIS A 12 -1.86 1.62 5.76
CA HIS A 12 -1.33 2.09 4.49
C HIS A 12 -2.19 1.60 3.31
N THR A 13 -2.56 0.34 3.27
CA THR A 13 -3.29 -0.27 2.14
C THR A 13 -4.81 -0.23 2.27
N GLY A 14 -5.34 0.00 3.46
CA GLY A 14 -6.78 -0.08 3.73
C GLY A 14 -7.34 -1.51 3.71
N LEU A 15 -6.47 -2.52 3.72
CA LEU A 15 -6.86 -3.92 3.80
C LEU A 15 -7.43 -4.23 5.19
N LEU A 16 -8.67 -4.70 5.24
CA LEU A 16 -9.29 -5.23 6.46
C LEU A 16 -8.88 -6.70 6.62
N VAL A 17 -8.27 -7.03 7.76
CA VAL A 17 -7.78 -8.36 8.11
C VAL A 17 -8.24 -8.77 9.51
N PRO A 18 -8.27 -10.07 9.85
CA PRO A 18 -8.29 -10.51 11.24
C PRO A 18 -7.15 -9.87 12.07
N ALA A 19 -7.38 -9.57 13.34
CA ALA A 19 -6.40 -8.90 14.21
C ALA A 19 -5.10 -9.70 14.29
N ASP A 20 -5.19 -11.02 14.41
CA ASP A 20 -4.07 -11.94 14.24
C ASP A 20 -3.96 -12.31 12.76
N HIS A 21 -3.11 -11.59 12.02
CA HIS A 21 -2.89 -11.77 10.58
C HIS A 21 -1.41 -12.01 10.25
N PRO A 22 -1.10 -12.67 9.12
CA PRO A 22 0.25 -12.75 8.61
C PRO A 22 0.82 -11.37 8.30
N GLN A 23 2.06 -11.12 8.70
CA GLN A 23 2.75 -9.85 8.51
C GLN A 23 4.06 -10.06 7.76
N VAL A 24 4.35 -9.20 6.79
CA VAL A 24 5.72 -9.07 6.26
C VAL A 24 6.56 -8.35 7.31
N VAL A 25 7.65 -8.97 7.75
CA VAL A 25 8.51 -8.42 8.82
C VAL A 25 9.86 -7.94 8.31
N SER A 26 10.27 -8.37 7.12
CA SER A 26 11.47 -7.90 6.44
C SER A 26 11.36 -8.18 4.95
N MET A 27 12.01 -7.37 4.14
CA MET A 27 12.10 -7.60 2.70
C MET A 27 13.52 -7.35 2.22
N SER A 28 13.96 -8.17 1.26
CA SER A 28 15.23 -8.00 0.58
C SER A 28 15.06 -8.16 -0.92
N SER A 29 16.00 -7.58 -1.66
CA SER A 29 16.12 -7.77 -3.11
C SER A 29 17.39 -8.55 -3.37
N LEU A 30 17.24 -9.72 -4.00
CA LEU A 30 18.34 -10.63 -4.32
C LEU A 30 18.66 -10.52 -5.82
N PRO A 31 19.92 -10.22 -6.19
CA PRO A 31 20.32 -10.24 -7.59
C PRO A 31 20.17 -11.64 -8.20
N THR A 32 19.59 -11.73 -9.39
CA THR A 32 19.48 -12.95 -10.19
C THR A 32 19.96 -12.69 -11.62
N PRO A 33 20.29 -13.72 -12.41
CA PRO A 33 20.69 -13.53 -13.81
C PRO A 33 19.64 -12.83 -14.68
N SER A 34 18.36 -12.87 -14.28
CA SER A 34 17.23 -12.28 -15.01
C SER A 34 16.73 -10.95 -14.43
N GLY A 35 17.42 -10.37 -13.43
CA GLY A 35 16.99 -9.14 -12.76
C GLY A 35 17.13 -9.26 -11.25
N ALA A 36 16.21 -8.71 -10.48
CA ALA A 36 16.20 -8.88 -9.04
C ALA A 36 14.94 -9.63 -8.58
N THR A 37 15.11 -10.50 -7.58
CA THR A 37 14.01 -11.20 -6.94
C THR A 37 13.74 -10.55 -5.60
N LEU A 38 12.51 -10.09 -5.42
CA LEU A 38 11.99 -9.65 -4.14
C LEU A 38 11.72 -10.86 -3.26
N VAL A 39 12.18 -10.81 -2.01
CA VAL A 39 11.93 -11.84 -0.99
C VAL A 39 11.44 -11.15 0.28
N ALA A 40 10.18 -11.37 0.62
CA ALA A 40 9.54 -10.82 1.82
C ALA A 40 9.30 -11.94 2.86
N LEU A 41 9.92 -11.84 4.04
CA LEU A 41 9.72 -12.78 5.15
C LEU A 41 8.37 -12.54 5.82
N VAL A 42 7.57 -13.59 5.97
CA VAL A 42 6.23 -13.53 6.58
C VAL A 42 6.22 -14.22 7.92
N ARG A 43 5.64 -13.54 8.92
CA ARG A 43 5.44 -14.03 10.29
C ARG A 43 3.97 -14.11 10.64
N PHE A 44 3.57 -15.12 11.39
CA PHE A 44 2.21 -15.29 11.92
C PHE A 44 2.27 -15.91 13.32
N GLY A 45 1.53 -15.35 14.28
CA GLY A 45 1.56 -15.82 15.68
C GLY A 45 2.96 -15.85 16.29
N GLY A 46 3.84 -14.93 15.89
CA GLY A 46 5.24 -14.88 16.36
C GLY A 46 6.21 -15.84 15.67
N HIS A 47 5.76 -16.67 14.72
CA HIS A 47 6.59 -17.64 14.01
C HIS A 47 6.76 -17.28 12.54
N ASP A 48 7.97 -17.48 12.01
CA ASP A 48 8.22 -17.34 10.58
C ASP A 48 7.52 -18.48 9.84
N ILE A 49 6.63 -18.13 8.91
CA ILE A 49 5.76 -19.08 8.21
C ILE A 49 6.13 -19.28 6.74
N GLY A 50 7.03 -18.46 6.20
CA GLY A 50 7.48 -18.55 4.83
C GLY A 50 7.93 -17.22 4.26
N THR A 51 8.14 -17.20 2.95
CA THR A 51 8.46 -15.99 2.19
C THR A 51 7.42 -15.75 1.10
N ILE A 52 7.21 -14.48 0.74
CA ILE A 52 6.56 -14.09 -0.52
C ILE A 52 7.69 -13.70 -1.47
N GLU A 53 7.73 -14.35 -2.62
CA GLU A 53 8.76 -14.16 -3.64
C GLU A 53 8.13 -13.62 -4.94
N GLY A 54 8.83 -12.73 -5.62
CA GLY A 54 8.38 -12.19 -6.91
C GLY A 54 9.48 -11.40 -7.61
N THR A 55 9.14 -10.81 -8.74
CA THR A 55 10.01 -9.81 -9.38
C THR A 55 9.86 -8.47 -8.65
N ASP A 56 10.91 -7.66 -8.68
CA ASP A 56 10.88 -6.28 -8.18
C ASP A 56 9.89 -5.38 -8.93
N GLU A 57 9.60 -5.71 -10.20
CA GLU A 57 8.60 -5.04 -11.05
C GLU A 57 7.13 -5.33 -10.66
N GLY A 58 6.87 -6.13 -9.62
CA GLY A 58 5.51 -6.37 -9.12
C GLY A 58 4.71 -7.42 -9.90
N GLY A 59 5.38 -8.42 -10.48
CA GLY A 59 4.77 -9.55 -11.18
C GLY A 59 4.14 -10.60 -10.25
N ASP A 60 3.95 -11.82 -10.75
CA ASP A 60 3.32 -12.92 -10.01
C ASP A 60 4.06 -13.22 -8.70
N LEU A 61 3.39 -12.94 -7.57
CA LEU A 61 3.88 -13.26 -6.25
C LEU A 61 3.59 -14.72 -5.90
N THR A 62 4.60 -15.41 -5.37
CA THR A 62 4.50 -16.80 -4.92
C THR A 62 4.84 -16.92 -3.45
N PHE A 63 3.95 -17.56 -2.68
CA PHE A 63 4.27 -17.93 -1.30
C PHE A 63 5.12 -19.20 -1.24
N ARG A 64 6.30 -19.12 -0.62
CA ARG A 64 7.14 -20.26 -0.27
C ARG A 64 6.99 -20.58 1.23
N PRO A 65 6.26 -21.65 1.58
CA PRO A 65 6.01 -21.96 2.97
C PRO A 65 7.28 -22.44 3.68
N THR A 66 7.39 -22.11 4.97
CA THR A 66 8.30 -22.77 5.90
C THR A 66 7.46 -23.45 6.99
N GLY A 67 7.71 -24.73 7.24
CA GLY A 67 6.93 -25.50 8.22
C GLY A 67 5.52 -25.86 7.73
N SER A 68 4.50 -25.62 8.55
CA SER A 68 3.13 -26.14 8.34
C SER A 68 2.12 -25.13 7.76
N PHE A 69 2.55 -23.90 7.47
CA PHE A 69 1.68 -22.89 6.88
C PHE A 69 1.66 -23.07 5.36
N SER A 70 0.58 -23.61 4.79
CA SER A 70 0.52 -23.95 3.36
C SER A 70 -0.07 -22.81 2.52
N PRO A 71 0.12 -22.81 1.20
CA PRO A 71 -0.59 -21.91 0.29
C PRO A 71 -2.13 -22.00 0.42
N ALA A 72 -2.68 -23.15 0.81
CA ALA A 72 -4.11 -23.29 1.09
C ALA A 72 -4.55 -22.43 2.28
N LYS A 73 -3.74 -22.37 3.35
CA LYS A 73 -3.99 -21.50 4.51
C LYS A 73 -3.94 -20.01 4.16
N VAL A 74 -3.09 -19.60 3.21
CA VAL A 74 -3.10 -18.23 2.67
C VAL A 74 -4.46 -17.91 2.05
N ASN A 75 -5.01 -18.82 1.24
CA ASN A 75 -6.32 -18.63 0.62
C ASN A 75 -7.48 -18.64 1.63
N GLU A 76 -7.42 -19.52 2.63
CA GLU A 76 -8.40 -19.53 3.74
C GLU A 76 -8.38 -18.22 4.55
N PHE A 77 -7.19 -17.65 4.74
CA PHE A 77 -7.04 -16.35 5.37
C PHE A 77 -7.58 -15.23 4.48
N ALA A 78 -7.22 -15.22 3.20
CA ALA A 78 -7.67 -14.21 2.23
C ALA A 78 -9.20 -14.13 2.13
N ALA A 79 -9.91 -15.26 2.23
CA ALA A 79 -11.37 -15.29 2.22
C ALA A 79 -12.02 -14.49 3.38
N GLN A 80 -11.29 -14.27 4.48
CA GLN A 80 -11.72 -13.49 5.64
C GLN A 80 -11.38 -12.00 5.50
N CYS A 81 -10.50 -11.64 4.58
CA CYS A 81 -10.03 -10.28 4.38
C CYS A 81 -10.94 -9.52 3.41
N ARG A 82 -10.94 -8.19 3.51
CA ARG A 82 -11.65 -7.30 2.58
C ARG A 82 -10.78 -6.12 2.19
N HIS A 83 -10.77 -5.78 0.91
CA HIS A 83 -10.17 -4.56 0.40
C HIS A 83 -11.25 -3.73 -0.27
N HIS A 84 -11.46 -2.50 0.22
CA HIS A 84 -12.60 -1.65 -0.16
C HIS A 84 -13.96 -2.38 -0.11
N GLY A 85 -14.16 -3.19 0.93
CA GLY A 85 -15.38 -3.98 1.13
C GLY A 85 -15.52 -5.24 0.26
N ARG A 86 -14.59 -5.48 -0.68
CA ARG A 86 -14.61 -6.65 -1.57
C ARG A 86 -13.72 -7.78 -1.03
N PRO A 87 -14.10 -9.06 -1.20
CA PRO A 87 -13.22 -10.19 -0.89
C PRO A 87 -11.92 -10.12 -1.68
N VAL A 88 -10.83 -10.60 -1.08
CA VAL A 88 -9.51 -10.67 -1.72
C VAL A 88 -9.12 -12.12 -1.97
N THR A 89 -8.35 -12.37 -3.03
CA THR A 89 -7.71 -13.66 -3.30
C THR A 89 -6.41 -13.80 -2.53
N GLY A 90 -5.84 -15.01 -2.45
CA GLY A 90 -4.53 -15.22 -1.84
C GLY A 90 -3.43 -14.39 -2.50
N SER A 91 -3.44 -14.26 -3.83
CA SER A 91 -2.50 -13.42 -4.56
C SER A 91 -2.66 -11.94 -4.23
N GLN A 92 -3.90 -11.44 -4.16
CA GLN A 92 -4.17 -10.06 -3.76
C GLN A 92 -3.75 -9.79 -2.31
N LEU A 93 -4.02 -10.74 -1.40
CA LEU A 93 -3.56 -10.64 -0.02
C LEU A 93 -2.03 -10.51 0.06
N MET A 94 -1.28 -11.37 -0.66
CA MET A 94 0.18 -11.28 -0.69
C MET A 94 0.67 -9.93 -1.21
N ALA A 95 0.08 -9.45 -2.31
CA ALA A 95 0.43 -8.15 -2.88
C ALA A 95 0.20 -7.01 -1.89
N LEU A 96 -0.98 -6.98 -1.25
CA LEU A 96 -1.31 -5.95 -0.27
C LEU A 96 -0.44 -6.02 1.00
N LEU A 97 -0.03 -7.20 1.46
CA LEU A 97 0.90 -7.32 2.59
C LEU A 97 2.31 -6.83 2.25
N VAL A 98 2.78 -7.09 1.03
CA VAL A 98 4.06 -6.56 0.53
C VAL A 98 3.99 -5.05 0.37
N GLU A 99 2.91 -4.54 -0.22
CA GLU A 99 2.65 -3.10 -0.39
C GLU A 99 2.59 -2.38 0.96
N GLU A 100 1.90 -2.95 1.96
CA GLU A 100 1.83 -2.38 3.32
C GLU A 100 3.22 -2.18 3.92
N TRP A 101 4.09 -3.17 3.80
CA TRP A 101 5.47 -3.10 4.30
C TRP A 101 6.29 -2.07 3.52
N GLN A 102 6.22 -2.08 2.18
CA GLN A 102 6.94 -1.14 1.34
C GLN A 102 6.56 0.31 1.61
N ILE A 103 5.26 0.59 1.77
CA ILE A 103 4.78 1.92 2.11
C ILE A 103 5.25 2.30 3.52
N SER A 104 5.17 1.39 4.49
CA SER A 104 5.67 1.63 5.85
C SER A 104 7.15 2.03 5.86
N GLU A 105 8.01 1.32 5.14
CA GLU A 105 9.45 1.65 5.06
C GLU A 105 9.70 2.99 4.36
N ARG A 106 8.98 3.28 3.26
CA ARG A 106 9.08 4.58 2.58
C ARG A 106 8.64 5.72 3.49
N LEU A 107 7.62 5.50 4.31
CA LEU A 107 7.14 6.47 5.29
C LEU A 107 8.18 6.72 6.38
N LEU A 108 8.77 5.65 6.94
CA LEU A 108 9.84 5.78 7.94
C LEU A 108 11.05 6.55 7.37
N GLN A 109 11.46 6.23 6.15
CA GLN A 109 12.56 6.93 5.47
C GLN A 109 12.21 8.41 5.21
N ALA A 110 11.01 8.70 4.70
CA ALA A 110 10.58 10.06 4.45
C ALA A 110 10.55 10.90 5.74
N VAL A 111 10.03 10.34 6.83
CA VAL A 111 10.02 11.01 8.15
C VAL A 111 11.44 11.31 8.62
N ALA A 112 12.37 10.36 8.50
CA ALA A 112 13.77 10.55 8.87
C ALA A 112 14.46 11.67 8.06
N GLU A 113 13.99 11.94 6.84
CA GLU A 113 14.50 13.00 5.95
C GLU A 113 13.74 14.33 6.06
N GLY A 114 12.78 14.45 6.98
CA GLY A 114 11.91 15.63 7.11
C GLY A 114 10.98 15.82 5.91
N GLN A 115 10.57 14.72 5.28
CA GLN A 115 9.67 14.66 4.13
C GLN A 115 8.33 14.02 4.51
N THR A 116 7.38 14.03 3.58
CA THR A 116 6.19 13.18 3.63
C THR A 116 6.10 12.35 2.35
N VAL A 117 5.11 11.46 2.26
CA VAL A 117 4.89 10.60 1.10
C VAL A 117 3.57 10.99 0.42
N ALA A 118 3.62 11.12 -0.90
CA ALA A 118 2.46 11.17 -1.77
C ALA A 118 2.27 9.81 -2.45
N ARG A 119 1.02 9.43 -2.68
CA ARG A 119 0.66 8.25 -3.46
C ARG A 119 -0.41 8.58 -4.48
N PHE A 120 -0.34 7.96 -5.64
CA PHE A 120 -1.38 8.00 -6.64
C PHE A 120 -2.19 6.71 -6.56
N LEU A 121 -3.48 6.83 -6.29
CA LEU A 121 -4.40 5.70 -6.28
C LEU A 121 -5.15 5.63 -7.61
N ARG A 122 -5.41 4.41 -8.09
CA ARG A 122 -6.33 4.11 -9.20
C ARG A 122 -7.13 2.86 -8.82
N ASP A 123 -8.34 2.72 -9.37
CA ASP A 123 -9.19 1.53 -9.23
C ASP A 123 -8.39 0.22 -9.15
N GLY A 124 -8.20 -0.29 -7.92
CA GLY A 124 -7.45 -1.52 -7.65
C GLY A 124 -6.28 -1.40 -6.66
N GLY A 125 -5.78 -0.20 -6.35
CA GLY A 125 -4.71 -0.01 -5.37
C GLY A 125 -3.80 1.20 -5.62
N THR A 126 -2.64 1.21 -4.95
CA THR A 126 -1.64 2.26 -5.18
C THR A 126 -0.86 1.99 -6.46
N LEU A 127 -0.91 2.93 -7.39
CA LEU A 127 -0.16 2.85 -8.65
C LEU A 127 1.26 3.41 -8.50
N LEU A 128 1.40 4.48 -7.72
CA LEU A 128 2.67 5.17 -7.55
C LEU A 128 2.79 5.70 -6.12
N THR A 129 4.01 5.67 -5.56
CA THR A 129 4.33 6.25 -4.25
C THR A 129 5.63 7.02 -4.34
N LEU A 130 5.61 8.31 -3.99
CA LEU A 130 6.71 9.25 -4.09
C LEU A 130 6.97 9.93 -2.74
N ALA A 131 8.24 10.11 -2.38
CA ALA A 131 8.59 11.00 -1.28
C ALA A 131 8.56 12.45 -1.78
N ILE A 132 7.90 13.33 -1.03
CA ILE A 132 7.77 14.75 -1.36
C ILE A 132 8.23 15.61 -0.17
N ARG A 133 8.90 16.72 -0.48
CA ARG A 133 9.23 17.73 0.51
C ARG A 133 8.02 18.62 0.73
N VAL A 134 7.60 18.73 1.98
CA VAL A 134 6.61 19.71 2.45
C VAL A 134 7.29 20.65 3.43
N PHE A 135 6.87 21.92 3.46
CA PHE A 135 7.48 22.92 4.35
C PHE A 135 7.21 22.64 5.82
N ILE A 136 6.04 22.06 6.10
CA ILE A 136 5.60 21.66 7.42
C ILE A 136 5.04 20.25 7.27
N PRO A 137 5.61 19.24 7.95
CA PRO A 137 5.04 17.91 7.91
C PRO A 137 3.64 17.93 8.52
N PRO A 138 2.58 17.47 7.81
CA PRO A 138 1.22 17.52 8.33
C PRO A 138 1.07 16.78 9.67
N GLN A 139 1.93 15.80 9.93
CA GLN A 139 2.02 15.05 11.19
C GLN A 139 2.33 15.91 12.44
N GLU A 140 2.92 17.09 12.27
CA GLU A 140 3.35 17.93 13.40
C GLU A 140 2.33 19.03 13.76
N THR A 141 1.39 19.33 12.88
CA THR A 141 0.58 20.56 12.98
C THR A 141 -0.93 20.36 12.98
N GLY A 142 -1.42 19.17 12.61
CA GLY A 142 -2.86 18.92 12.48
C GLY A 142 -3.53 19.72 11.35
N LEU A 143 -2.74 20.39 10.51
CA LEU A 143 -3.20 21.13 9.34
C LEU A 143 -3.60 20.15 8.22
N SER A 144 -4.55 20.54 7.39
CA SER A 144 -4.92 19.74 6.21
C SER A 144 -3.79 19.71 5.19
N VAL A 145 -3.71 18.63 4.40
CA VAL A 145 -2.74 18.51 3.30
C VAL A 145 -2.78 19.73 2.37
N ALA A 146 -3.97 20.24 2.07
CA ALA A 146 -4.16 21.43 1.24
C ALA A 146 -3.45 22.69 1.77
N ALA A 147 -3.29 22.80 3.09
CA ALA A 147 -2.63 23.94 3.73
C ALA A 147 -1.11 23.83 3.76
N VAL A 148 -0.56 22.62 3.69
CA VAL A 148 0.89 22.36 3.87
C VAL A 148 1.61 21.93 2.59
N VAL A 149 0.88 21.45 1.59
CA VAL A 149 1.43 21.10 0.27
C VAL A 149 1.44 22.33 -0.63
N PRO A 150 2.62 22.79 -1.10
CA PRO A 150 2.70 23.92 -2.01
C PRO A 150 1.97 23.64 -3.32
N ALA A 151 1.30 24.67 -3.88
CA ALA A 151 0.62 24.57 -5.17
C ALA A 151 1.54 24.06 -6.30
N ALA A 152 2.83 24.44 -6.29
CA ALA A 152 3.81 23.94 -7.25
C ALA A 152 4.10 22.45 -7.12
N VAL A 153 4.07 21.90 -5.89
CA VAL A 153 4.22 20.45 -5.65
C VAL A 153 2.97 19.72 -6.11
N ALA A 154 1.78 20.25 -5.81
CA ALA A 154 0.53 19.67 -6.28
C ALA A 154 0.45 19.66 -7.81
N ALA A 155 0.84 20.75 -8.47
CA ALA A 155 0.93 20.81 -9.93
C ALA A 155 1.93 19.80 -10.51
N ALA A 156 3.13 19.71 -9.92
CA ALA A 156 4.12 18.73 -10.36
C ALA A 156 3.64 17.27 -10.20
N LEU A 157 2.89 16.95 -9.14
CA LEU A 157 2.29 15.62 -8.98
C LEU A 157 1.24 15.33 -10.05
N ALA A 158 0.41 16.31 -10.41
CA ALA A 158 -0.57 16.17 -11.49
C ALA A 158 0.09 15.86 -12.84
N GLU A 159 1.25 16.47 -13.14
CA GLU A 159 2.01 16.19 -14.37
C GLU A 159 2.66 14.78 -14.37
N VAL A 160 2.97 14.22 -13.20
CA VAL A 160 3.60 12.90 -13.08
C VAL A 160 2.60 11.77 -13.36
N ALA A 161 1.35 11.95 -12.97
CA ALA A 161 0.28 10.99 -13.22
C ALA A 161 -1.01 11.75 -13.52
N ASP A 162 -1.38 11.74 -14.79
CA ASP A 162 -2.65 12.27 -15.31
C ASP A 162 -3.45 11.10 -15.89
N ASP A 163 -4.12 10.36 -14.99
CA ASP A 163 -4.96 9.23 -15.37
C ASP A 163 -6.42 9.50 -14.98
N PRO A 164 -7.36 9.43 -15.94
CA PRO A 164 -8.78 9.60 -15.67
C PRO A 164 -9.30 8.56 -14.66
N GLY A 165 -9.65 9.01 -13.46
CA GLY A 165 -10.15 8.18 -12.37
C GLY A 165 -9.12 7.89 -11.26
N GLY A 166 -7.89 8.37 -11.41
CA GLY A 166 -6.90 8.35 -10.33
C GLY A 166 -6.96 9.62 -9.48
N HIS A 167 -6.42 9.55 -8.26
CA HIS A 167 -6.25 10.73 -7.42
C HIS A 167 -5.01 10.63 -6.54
N TRP A 168 -4.43 11.79 -6.23
CA TRP A 168 -3.29 11.86 -5.33
C TRP A 168 -3.76 11.94 -3.87
N GLN A 169 -3.05 11.23 -3.01
CA GLN A 169 -3.17 11.34 -1.57
C GLN A 169 -1.80 11.61 -0.95
N VAL A 170 -1.78 12.34 0.16
CA VAL A 170 -0.57 12.62 0.93
C VAL A 170 -0.74 12.08 2.34
N TRP A 171 0.32 11.49 2.87
CA TRP A 171 0.35 11.00 4.23
C TRP A 171 0.42 12.15 5.23
N THR A 172 -0.47 12.12 6.22
CA THR A 172 -0.52 13.13 7.30
C THR A 172 0.20 12.70 8.56
N GLY A 173 0.90 11.58 8.55
CA GLY A 173 1.44 10.93 9.75
C GLY A 173 0.53 9.83 10.31
N THR A 174 -0.77 9.92 10.06
CA THR A 174 -1.76 8.97 10.62
C THR A 174 -2.77 8.46 9.60
N ILE A 175 -3.14 9.30 8.63
CA ILE A 175 -4.10 8.97 7.59
C ILE A 175 -3.64 9.49 6.23
N TRP A 176 -4.10 8.85 5.17
CA TRP A 176 -4.04 9.42 3.83
C TRP A 176 -5.12 10.48 3.64
N GLN A 177 -4.74 11.66 3.16
CA GLN A 177 -5.68 12.71 2.76
C GLN A 177 -5.50 13.02 1.28
N GLN A 178 -6.63 13.12 0.57
CA GLN A 178 -6.64 13.46 -0.85
C GLN A 178 -6.15 14.89 -1.10
N LEU A 179 -5.37 15.08 -2.16
CA LEU A 179 -4.99 16.41 -2.64
C LEU A 179 -6.20 17.05 -3.35
N PRO A 180 -6.55 18.31 -3.03
CA PRO A 180 -7.65 19.00 -3.71
C PRO A 180 -7.36 19.16 -5.20
N GLY A 181 -8.38 19.00 -6.04
CA GLY A 181 -8.29 19.24 -7.49
C GLY A 181 -7.62 18.11 -8.30
N SER A 182 -7.37 16.94 -7.70
CA SER A 182 -6.87 15.76 -8.42
C SER A 182 -7.99 14.83 -8.90
N GLU A 183 -9.25 15.27 -8.94
CA GLU A 183 -10.30 14.53 -9.63
C GLU A 183 -10.17 14.86 -11.12
N ALA A 184 -9.93 13.83 -11.95
CA ALA A 184 -10.04 13.99 -13.38
C ALA A 184 -11.46 14.43 -13.73
N VAL A 185 -11.56 15.55 -14.44
CA VAL A 185 -12.81 16.01 -15.03
C VAL A 185 -13.34 14.88 -15.91
N GLU A 186 -14.52 14.33 -15.59
CA GLU A 186 -15.28 13.53 -16.55
C GLU A 186 -15.47 14.42 -17.79
N GLN A 187 -14.74 14.13 -18.86
CA GLN A 187 -15.09 14.64 -20.17
C GLN A 187 -16.37 13.93 -20.58
N ASP A 188 -17.51 14.54 -20.24
CA ASP A 188 -18.77 14.28 -20.89
C ASP A 188 -18.54 14.46 -22.40
N GLY A 189 -18.54 13.34 -23.10
CA GLY A 189 -18.50 13.27 -24.56
C GLY A 189 -19.77 13.90 -25.12
N ASP A 190 -19.66 15.16 -25.50
CA ASP A 190 -20.58 15.84 -26.41
C ASP A 190 -20.33 15.27 -27.82
N ASP A 191 -21.08 14.22 -28.18
CA ASP A 191 -21.23 13.81 -29.59
C ASP A 191 -22.48 14.48 -30.17
N LEU A 192 -22.25 15.53 -30.97
CA LEU A 192 -23.20 16.12 -31.93
C LEU A 192 -23.17 15.37 -33.27
#